data_AF-A0A536CEP0-F1
#
_entry.id   AF-A0A536CEP0-F1
#
_cell.length_a   1.000
_cell.length_b   1.000
_cell.length_c   1.000
_cell.angle_alpha   90.00
_cell.angle_beta   90.00
_cell.angle_gamma   90.00
#
_symmetry.space_group_name_H-M   'P 1'
#
loop_
_entity.id
_entity.type
_entity.pdbx_description
1 polymer ?
#
loop_
_entity_poly.entity_id
_entity_poly.type
_entity_poly.pdbx_seq_one_letter_code
_entity_poly.pdbx_strand_id
1 'polypeptide(L)'
;MRPGFIGAVLLTIILFGCDAAGTGRAPSPSVSPSTAVMPSREPAALPGYPEEQAVLDVLTASGMRVELVGGSKFDTLLGVARRARVFIGTLAGSRVGADVLFLDAPPGDVRVCTAAGSASGFTKFTVTVNGQPGSTGEGSQSMNFAVSDRYFVMTSDVRVRDALRVGLGLSEPRC
;
A
#
# COMPACT_ATOMS: atom_id res chain seq x y z
N MET A 1 -45.57 -15.35 -37.34
CA MET A 1 -46.87 -16.04 -37.43
C MET A 1 -46.81 -17.27 -36.54
N ARG A 2 -47.65 -17.29 -35.47
CA ARG A 2 -48.13 -18.38 -34.55
C ARG A 2 -47.13 -19.41 -33.96
N PRO A 3 -47.46 -20.05 -32.82
CA PRO A 3 -48.02 -19.60 -31.52
C PRO A 3 -47.07 -20.05 -30.35
N GLY A 4 -47.13 -19.63 -29.08
CA GLY A 4 -48.24 -19.48 -28.15
C GLY A 4 -48.42 -20.76 -27.32
N PHE A 5 -47.88 -20.82 -26.09
CA PHE A 5 -48.34 -21.75 -25.05
C PHE A 5 -48.41 -21.05 -23.69
N ILE A 6 -49.62 -21.06 -23.14
CA ILE A 6 -50.05 -20.62 -21.82
C ILE A 6 -50.06 -21.86 -20.92
N GLY A 7 -49.54 -21.76 -19.70
CA GLY A 7 -49.63 -22.80 -18.68
C GLY A 7 -49.70 -22.17 -17.30
N ALA A 8 -50.91 -22.10 -16.77
CA ALA A 8 -51.29 -21.41 -15.55
C ALA A 8 -51.22 -22.35 -14.33
N VAL A 9 -50.89 -21.75 -13.17
CA VAL A 9 -51.54 -21.91 -11.85
C VAL A 9 -51.51 -23.30 -11.20
N LEU A 10 -50.93 -23.39 -9.98
CA LEU A 10 -51.71 -23.69 -8.76
C LEU A 10 -50.89 -23.42 -7.48
N LEU A 11 -51.49 -22.59 -6.63
CA LEU A 11 -51.16 -22.30 -5.23
C LEU A 11 -51.89 -23.32 -4.32
N THR A 12 -51.55 -23.36 -3.02
CA THR A 12 -52.33 -23.88 -1.84
C THR A 12 -51.65 -25.09 -1.17
N ILE A 13 -51.47 -25.26 0.15
CA ILE A 13 -51.33 -24.42 1.38
C ILE A 13 -51.09 -25.43 2.54
N ILE A 14 -50.11 -25.14 3.42
CA ILE A 14 -50.03 -25.27 4.90
C ILE A 14 -50.34 -26.62 5.62
N LEU A 15 -49.47 -27.04 6.58
CA LEU A 15 -49.72 -27.11 8.06
C LEU A 15 -48.80 -28.05 8.88
N PHE A 16 -48.25 -27.44 9.95
CA PHE A 16 -47.89 -27.92 11.30
C PHE A 16 -46.83 -29.00 11.56
N GLY A 17 -45.89 -28.62 12.44
CA GLY A 17 -45.10 -29.53 13.28
C GLY A 17 -44.25 -28.73 14.28
N CYS A 18 -44.72 -28.60 15.52
CA CYS A 18 -44.00 -28.00 16.65
C CYS A 18 -43.07 -29.02 17.35
N ASP A 19 -42.07 -28.44 18.02
CA ASP A 19 -41.31 -28.90 19.21
C ASP A 19 -40.21 -29.96 19.09
N ALA A 20 -38.97 -29.53 19.43
CA ALA A 20 -38.27 -29.91 20.67
C ALA A 20 -36.73 -29.85 20.52
N ALA A 21 -36.14 -29.00 21.37
CA ALA A 21 -34.78 -29.01 21.91
C ALA A 21 -33.74 -30.03 21.38
N GLY A 22 -32.67 -29.50 20.80
CA GLY A 22 -31.41 -30.22 20.55
C GLY A 22 -30.22 -29.26 20.58
N THR A 23 -29.73 -28.97 21.78
CA THR A 23 -28.46 -28.28 22.04
C THR A 23 -27.30 -28.98 21.33
N GLY A 24 -26.78 -28.35 20.28
CA GLY A 24 -25.59 -28.80 19.57
C GLY A 24 -24.88 -27.62 18.91
N ARG A 25 -24.41 -26.66 19.72
CA ARG A 25 -23.53 -25.58 19.24
C ARG A 25 -22.21 -26.24 18.84
N ALA A 26 -22.03 -26.43 17.53
CA ALA A 26 -20.75 -26.86 16.97
C ALA A 26 -19.65 -25.91 17.48
N PRO A 27 -18.48 -26.44 17.92
CA PRO A 27 -17.38 -25.59 18.33
C PRO A 27 -16.98 -24.73 17.13
N SER A 28 -17.12 -23.41 17.29
CA SER A 28 -16.56 -22.46 16.34
C SER A 28 -15.06 -22.76 16.22
N PRO A 29 -14.49 -22.84 15.00
CA PRO A 29 -13.05 -22.96 14.87
C PRO A 29 -12.41 -21.77 15.57
N SER A 30 -11.71 -22.06 16.67
CA SER A 30 -10.89 -21.07 17.36
C SER A 30 -9.74 -20.76 16.42
N VAL A 31 -9.89 -19.70 15.62
CA VAL A 31 -8.81 -19.13 14.84
C VAL A 31 -7.78 -18.65 15.87
N SER A 32 -6.75 -19.45 16.09
CA SER A 32 -5.59 -19.02 16.85
C SER A 32 -5.11 -17.72 16.22
N PRO A 33 -4.97 -16.63 16.99
CA PRO A 33 -4.40 -15.41 16.45
C PRO A 33 -3.00 -15.76 15.98
N SER A 34 -2.79 -15.75 14.66
CA SER A 34 -1.47 -15.85 14.08
C SER A 34 -0.69 -14.68 14.67
N THR A 35 0.33 -14.96 15.47
CA THR A 35 1.23 -13.95 16.02
C THR A 35 1.83 -13.23 14.83
N ALA A 36 1.31 -12.04 14.50
CA ALA A 36 1.86 -11.23 13.44
C ALA A 36 3.30 -10.89 13.86
N VAL A 37 4.28 -11.47 13.16
CA VAL A 37 5.68 -11.15 13.39
C VAL A 37 5.84 -9.69 13.03
N MET A 38 6.08 -8.85 14.04
CA MET A 38 6.33 -7.44 13.81
C MET A 38 7.63 -7.26 13.02
N PRO A 39 7.69 -6.30 12.07
CA PRO A 39 8.93 -5.97 11.39
C PRO A 39 10.02 -5.57 12.40
N SER A 40 11.25 -5.98 12.12
CA SER A 40 12.43 -5.46 12.82
C SER A 40 12.58 -3.95 12.61
N ARG A 41 13.29 -3.27 13.52
CA ARG A 41 13.57 -1.84 13.41
C ARG A 41 15.06 -1.55 13.37
N GLU A 42 15.46 -0.61 12.51
CA GLU A 42 16.86 -0.21 12.38
C GLU A 42 17.06 1.31 12.39
N PRO A 43 17.80 1.85 13.38
CA PRO A 43 18.31 1.17 14.59
C PRO A 43 17.18 0.61 15.47
N ALA A 44 17.48 -0.30 16.40
CA ALA A 44 16.47 -0.87 17.30
C ALA A 44 15.73 0.20 18.13
N ALA A 45 16.39 1.32 18.42
CA ALA A 45 15.84 2.47 19.12
C ALA A 45 15.10 3.47 18.20
N LEU A 46 14.86 3.12 16.93
CA LEU A 46 14.18 4.00 15.97
C LEU A 46 12.78 4.36 16.50
N PRO A 47 12.46 5.66 16.69
CA PRO A 47 11.15 6.07 17.18
C PRO A 47 10.07 5.70 16.18
N GLY A 48 8.86 5.38 16.64
CA GLY A 48 7.73 5.17 15.74
C GLY A 48 7.00 6.46 15.44
N TYR A 49 6.58 6.63 14.19
CA TYR A 49 5.60 7.65 13.83
C TYR A 49 4.18 7.06 13.75
N PRO A 50 3.14 7.80 14.19
CA PRO A 50 1.75 7.33 14.10
C PRO A 50 1.32 6.92 12.68
N GLU A 51 1.89 7.56 11.66
CA GLU A 51 1.56 7.31 10.25
C GLU A 51 2.15 6.03 9.68
N GLU A 52 3.13 5.42 10.36
CA GLU A 52 3.77 4.17 9.90
C GLU A 52 2.78 3.02 9.82
N GLN A 53 1.81 2.95 10.74
CA GLN A 53 0.86 1.83 10.79
C GLN A 53 0.01 1.76 9.52
N ALA A 54 -0.46 2.89 9.00
CA ALA A 54 -1.22 2.92 7.77
C ALA A 54 -0.40 2.41 6.57
N VAL A 55 0.90 2.71 6.52
CA VAL A 55 1.81 2.19 5.48
C VAL A 55 1.97 0.68 5.64
N LEU A 56 2.22 0.19 6.86
CA LEU A 56 2.36 -1.24 7.16
C LEU A 56 1.10 -2.03 6.81
N ASP A 57 -0.07 -1.50 7.14
CA ASP A 57 -1.36 -2.14 6.86
C ASP A 57 -1.57 -2.29 5.36
N VAL A 58 -1.31 -1.24 4.58
CA VAL A 58 -1.44 -1.27 3.11
C VAL A 58 -0.44 -2.22 2.47
N LEU A 59 0.83 -2.18 2.89
CA LEU A 59 1.86 -3.09 2.37
C LEU A 59 1.52 -4.55 2.70
N THR A 60 1.12 -4.83 3.94
CA THR A 60 0.73 -6.18 4.36
C THR A 60 -0.50 -6.68 3.62
N ALA A 61 -1.54 -5.83 3.45
CA ALA A 61 -2.74 -6.15 2.69
C ALA A 61 -2.46 -6.43 1.21
N SER A 62 -1.41 -5.82 0.65
CA SER A 62 -0.95 -6.10 -0.72
C SER A 62 -0.16 -7.41 -0.87
N GLY A 63 0.05 -8.15 0.23
CA GLY A 63 0.82 -9.38 0.27
C GLY A 63 2.33 -9.18 0.44
N MET A 64 2.79 -7.95 0.71
CA MET A 64 4.18 -7.72 1.10
C MET A 64 4.38 -8.15 2.55
N ARG A 65 5.31 -9.09 2.78
CA ARG A 65 5.80 -9.39 4.12
C ARG A 65 6.84 -8.34 4.48
N VAL A 66 6.46 -7.32 5.25
CA VAL A 66 7.40 -6.31 5.73
C VAL A 66 8.30 -6.93 6.81
N GLU A 67 9.61 -6.84 6.64
CA GLU A 67 10.61 -7.47 7.50
C GLU A 67 11.40 -6.44 8.32
N LEU A 68 11.55 -5.22 7.77
CA LEU A 68 12.30 -4.14 8.39
C LEU A 68 11.63 -2.78 8.16
N VAL A 69 11.63 -1.97 9.23
CA VAL A 69 11.35 -0.53 9.21
C VAL A 69 12.60 0.22 9.65
N GLY A 70 13.19 1.01 8.76
CA GLY A 70 14.45 1.72 8.99
C GLY A 70 14.33 3.23 8.82
N GLY A 71 15.35 3.97 9.26
CA GLY A 71 15.54 5.35 8.84
C GLY A 71 15.77 5.43 7.32
N SER A 72 15.07 6.32 6.62
CA SER A 72 15.33 6.57 5.21
C SER A 72 16.40 7.62 5.03
N LYS A 73 17.33 7.39 4.09
CA LYS A 73 18.34 8.38 3.66
C LYS A 73 17.79 9.42 2.67
N PHE A 74 16.53 9.29 2.28
CA PHE A 74 15.88 10.11 1.26
C PHE A 74 14.92 11.15 1.88
N ASP A 75 15.17 11.50 3.13
CA ASP A 75 14.36 12.44 3.93
C ASP A 75 14.30 13.87 3.36
N THR A 76 15.16 14.20 2.41
CA THR A 76 15.30 15.54 1.78
C THR A 76 14.81 15.60 0.33
N LEU A 77 14.14 14.55 -0.19
CA LEU A 77 13.71 14.49 -1.60
C LEU A 77 12.86 15.70 -2.06
N LEU A 78 12.12 16.31 -1.14
CA LEU A 78 11.28 17.49 -1.41
C LEU A 78 12.01 18.82 -1.22
N GLY A 79 13.35 18.81 -1.13
CA GLY A 79 14.20 19.99 -0.93
C GLY A 79 14.42 20.40 0.53
N VAL A 80 13.71 19.77 1.45
CA VAL A 80 13.76 20.04 2.90
C VAL A 80 13.56 18.73 3.65
N ALA A 81 14.24 18.59 4.79
CA ALA A 81 14.16 17.38 5.61
C ALA A 81 12.73 17.13 6.10
N ARG A 82 12.33 15.86 6.09
CA ARG A 82 11.03 15.35 6.54
C ARG A 82 11.22 14.10 7.39
N ARG A 83 10.22 13.80 8.22
CA ARG A 83 10.15 12.49 8.87
C ARG A 83 10.06 11.44 7.77
N ALA A 84 10.96 10.45 7.79
CA ALA A 84 10.99 9.44 6.72
C ALA A 84 11.35 8.05 7.25
N ARG A 85 10.80 7.04 6.58
CA ARG A 85 11.07 5.61 6.86
C ARG A 85 11.27 4.85 5.57
N VAL A 86 12.14 3.84 5.63
CA VAL A 86 12.22 2.80 4.61
C VAL A 86 11.53 1.55 5.13
N PHE A 87 10.64 0.98 4.32
CA PHE A 87 9.97 -0.28 4.57
C PHE A 87 10.55 -1.32 3.63
N ILE A 88 11.21 -2.36 4.17
CA ILE A 88 11.86 -3.41 3.37
C ILE A 88 11.22 -4.74 3.70
N GLY A 89 11.02 -5.56 2.67
CA GLY A 89 10.44 -6.87 2.84
C GLY A 89 10.42 -7.66 1.54
N THR A 90 9.51 -8.64 1.49
CA THR A 90 9.38 -9.55 0.36
C THR A 90 7.97 -9.49 -0.22
N LEU A 91 7.86 -9.36 -1.54
CA LEU A 91 6.59 -9.43 -2.29
C LEU A 91 6.74 -10.43 -3.44
N ALA A 92 5.87 -11.44 -3.48
CA ALA A 92 5.93 -12.53 -4.46
C ALA A 92 7.34 -13.15 -4.62
N GLY A 93 8.03 -13.36 -3.49
CA GLY A 93 9.38 -13.93 -3.45
C GLY A 93 10.52 -12.98 -3.80
N SER A 94 10.24 -11.73 -4.18
CA SER A 94 11.26 -10.72 -4.49
C SER A 94 11.47 -9.74 -3.33
N ARG A 95 12.72 -9.38 -3.04
CA ARG A 95 13.04 -8.33 -2.07
C ARG A 95 12.68 -6.97 -2.67
N VAL A 96 11.85 -6.22 -1.96
CA VAL A 96 11.34 -4.91 -2.37
C VAL A 96 11.40 -3.94 -1.19
N GLY A 97 11.30 -2.64 -1.48
CA GLY A 97 11.14 -1.65 -0.43
C GLY A 97 10.57 -0.33 -0.92
N ALA A 98 10.10 0.47 0.02
CA ALA A 98 9.58 1.81 -0.22
C ALA A 98 10.15 2.78 0.80
N ASP A 99 10.71 3.88 0.32
CA ASP A 99 11.01 5.07 1.10
C ASP A 99 9.76 5.95 1.14
N VAL A 100 9.34 6.31 2.35
CA VAL A 100 8.13 7.10 2.59
C VAL A 100 8.48 8.29 3.48
N LEU A 101 8.19 9.49 2.97
CA LEU A 101 8.22 10.73 3.73
C LEU A 101 6.82 10.99 4.29
N PHE A 102 6.74 11.27 5.58
CA PHE A 102 5.53 11.70 6.27
C PHE A 102 5.46 13.21 6.28
N LEU A 103 4.34 13.75 5.81
CA LEU A 103 4.15 15.17 5.59
C LEU A 103 3.20 15.74 6.63
N ASP A 104 3.66 16.76 7.36
CA ASP A 104 2.85 17.46 8.37
C ASP A 104 1.88 18.47 7.72
N ALA A 105 2.09 18.79 6.44
CA ALA A 105 1.24 19.64 5.61
C ALA A 105 1.36 19.23 4.13
N PRO A 106 0.35 19.55 3.29
CA PRO A 106 0.42 19.29 1.86
C PRO A 106 1.70 19.87 1.23
N PRO A 107 2.42 19.11 0.38
CA PRO A 107 3.71 19.54 -0.14
C PRO A 107 3.60 20.60 -1.25
N GLY A 108 2.39 20.91 -1.75
CA GLY A 108 2.17 21.77 -2.90
C GLY A 108 2.21 21.00 -4.23
N ASP A 109 2.54 21.68 -5.34
CA ASP A 109 2.68 21.06 -6.66
C ASP A 109 4.00 20.29 -6.72
N VAL A 110 3.93 18.99 -6.42
CA VAL A 110 5.07 18.07 -6.53
C VAL A 110 5.10 17.45 -7.93
N ARG A 111 6.21 17.65 -8.62
CA ARG A 111 6.48 17.04 -9.91
C ARG A 111 7.72 16.17 -9.84
N VAL A 112 7.66 15.02 -10.51
CA VAL A 112 8.78 14.10 -10.63
C VAL A 112 8.92 13.67 -12.08
N CYS A 113 10.04 14.04 -12.67
CA CYS A 113 10.41 13.60 -14.01
C CYS A 113 11.41 12.45 -13.90
N THR A 114 11.13 11.33 -14.58
CA THR A 114 12.05 10.21 -14.67
C THR A 114 12.54 10.03 -16.11
N ALA A 115 13.77 9.58 -16.27
CA ALA A 115 14.38 9.31 -17.56
C ALA A 115 15.35 8.14 -17.47
N ALA A 116 15.71 7.56 -18.62
CA ALA A 116 16.78 6.59 -18.69
C ALA A 116 18.09 7.17 -18.13
N GLY A 117 18.79 6.35 -17.35
CA GLY A 117 20.06 6.70 -16.73
C GLY A 117 21.23 6.75 -17.70
N SER A 118 22.39 7.15 -17.18
CA SER A 118 23.68 7.16 -17.87
C SER A 118 24.16 5.74 -18.16
N ALA A 119 23.80 4.79 -17.31
CA ALA A 119 24.09 3.37 -17.48
C ALA A 119 22.81 2.58 -17.79
N SER A 120 22.94 1.50 -18.56
CA SER A 120 21.82 0.62 -18.88
C SER A 120 21.17 0.07 -17.60
N GLY A 121 19.84 0.17 -17.51
CA GLY A 121 19.07 -0.25 -16.34
C GLY A 121 18.98 0.78 -15.21
N PHE A 122 19.70 1.90 -15.28
CA PHE A 122 19.59 2.98 -14.31
C PHE A 122 18.45 3.93 -14.69
N THR A 123 17.86 4.57 -13.68
CA THR A 123 16.81 5.58 -13.86
C THR A 123 17.25 6.87 -13.17
N LYS A 124 17.30 7.96 -13.94
CA LYS A 124 17.44 9.32 -13.40
C LYS A 124 16.09 9.84 -12.98
N PHE A 125 16.09 10.65 -11.93
CA PHE A 125 14.90 11.39 -11.51
C PHE A 125 15.25 12.83 -11.13
N THR A 126 14.27 13.71 -11.30
CA THR A 126 14.28 15.09 -10.82
C THR A 126 12.96 15.37 -10.14
N VAL A 127 13.02 15.86 -8.90
CA VAL A 127 11.88 16.28 -8.08
C VAL A 127 11.87 17.81 -8.01
N THR A 128 10.72 18.42 -8.27
CA THR A 128 10.48 19.84 -8.06
C THR A 128 9.21 20.05 -7.24
N VAL A 129 9.20 21.09 -6.41
CA VAL A 129 8.08 21.45 -5.53
C VAL A 129 7.73 22.91 -5.77
N ASN A 130 6.50 23.19 -6.21
CA ASN A 130 6.05 24.56 -6.57
C ASN A 130 7.01 25.27 -7.55
N GLY A 131 7.54 24.52 -8.53
CA GLY A 131 8.52 25.01 -9.49
C GLY A 131 9.94 25.21 -8.94
N GLN A 132 10.17 24.97 -7.65
CA GLN A 132 11.50 25.04 -7.05
C GLN A 132 12.22 23.68 -7.09
N PRO A 133 13.55 23.65 -7.25
CA PRO A 133 14.32 22.42 -7.18
C PRO A 133 14.16 21.71 -5.83
N GLY A 134 13.79 20.43 -5.85
CA GLY A 134 13.77 19.57 -4.67
C GLY A 134 15.02 18.70 -4.59
N SER A 135 15.07 17.64 -5.40
CA SER A 135 16.21 16.71 -5.45
C SER A 135 16.38 16.11 -6.82
N THR A 136 17.59 15.70 -7.14
CA THR A 136 17.91 14.92 -8.33
C THR A 136 18.67 13.67 -7.92
N GLY A 137 18.48 12.57 -8.63
CA GLY A 137 19.24 11.36 -8.34
C GLY A 137 19.20 10.37 -9.48
N GLU A 138 19.94 9.29 -9.29
CA GLU A 138 20.01 8.17 -10.21
C GLU A 138 20.04 6.87 -9.41
N GLY A 139 19.12 5.96 -9.73
CA GLY A 139 19.04 4.64 -9.11
C GLY A 139 19.44 3.55 -10.11
N SER A 140 20.02 2.45 -9.65
CA SER A 140 20.35 1.27 -10.47
C SER A 140 19.13 0.42 -10.86
N GLN A 141 17.93 0.92 -10.57
CA GLN A 141 16.64 0.27 -10.75
C GLN A 141 15.65 1.29 -11.30
N SER A 142 14.48 0.82 -11.73
CA SER A 142 13.33 1.70 -11.96
C SER A 142 13.04 2.52 -10.70
N MET A 143 12.66 3.78 -10.85
CA MET A 143 12.29 4.66 -9.74
C MET A 143 10.85 5.12 -9.92
N ASN A 144 9.98 4.67 -9.03
CA ASN A 144 8.54 4.89 -9.09
C ASN A 144 8.11 5.76 -7.91
N PHE A 145 7.23 6.73 -8.18
CA PHE A 145 6.86 7.76 -7.20
C PHE A 145 5.34 7.88 -7.05
N ALA A 146 4.88 8.23 -5.86
CA ALA A 146 3.50 8.59 -5.59
C ALA A 146 3.42 9.64 -4.47
N VAL A 147 2.41 10.52 -4.52
CA VAL A 147 2.28 11.65 -3.59
C VAL A 147 0.82 11.90 -3.20
N SER A 148 0.62 12.34 -1.96
CA SER A 148 -0.61 12.92 -1.41
C SER A 148 -0.27 14.08 -0.48
N ASP A 149 -1.28 14.64 0.18
CA ASP A 149 -1.12 15.65 1.21
C ASP A 149 -0.36 15.17 2.45
N ARG A 150 -0.25 13.85 2.64
CA ARG A 150 0.31 13.24 3.87
C ARG A 150 1.54 12.37 3.65
N TYR A 151 1.76 11.92 2.41
CA TYR A 151 2.82 10.97 2.09
C TYR A 151 3.47 11.33 0.77
N PHE A 152 4.79 11.19 0.71
CA PHE A 152 5.53 11.08 -0.55
C PHE A 152 6.30 9.77 -0.55
N VAL A 153 6.13 8.99 -1.61
CA VAL A 153 6.65 7.63 -1.74
C VAL A 153 7.65 7.57 -2.89
N MET A 154 8.75 6.87 -2.66
CA MET A 154 9.70 6.45 -3.66
C MET A 154 9.97 4.95 -3.51
N THR A 155 9.87 4.18 -4.58
CA THR A 155 10.13 2.73 -4.56
C THR A 155 10.64 2.25 -5.91
N SER A 156 11.42 1.18 -5.92
CA SER A 156 11.84 0.54 -7.15
C SER A 156 10.85 -0.46 -7.73
N ASP A 157 9.79 -0.81 -7.00
CA ASP A 157 8.78 -1.77 -7.44
C ASP A 157 7.44 -1.08 -7.70
N VAL A 158 6.96 -1.16 -8.95
CA VAL A 158 5.70 -0.52 -9.38
C VAL A 158 4.48 -1.07 -8.61
N ARG A 159 4.50 -2.35 -8.21
CA ARG A 159 3.39 -2.97 -7.48
C ARG A 159 3.29 -2.41 -6.07
N VAL A 160 4.44 -2.15 -5.45
CA VAL A 160 4.51 -1.49 -4.14
C VAL A 160 3.98 -0.05 -4.23
N ARG A 161 4.38 0.71 -5.27
CA ARG A 161 3.82 2.05 -5.53
C ARG A 161 2.31 1.98 -5.68
N ASP A 162 1.81 1.08 -6.50
CA ASP A 162 0.38 1.00 -6.82
C ASP A 162 -0.47 0.59 -5.60
N ALA A 163 0.04 -0.33 -4.78
CA ALA A 163 -0.58 -0.69 -3.51
C ALA A 163 -0.69 0.53 -2.58
N LEU A 164 0.40 1.27 -2.38
CA LEU A 164 0.40 2.49 -1.57
C LEU A 164 -0.50 3.57 -2.16
N ARG A 165 -0.53 3.70 -3.49
CA ARG A 165 -1.40 4.65 -4.19
C ARG A 165 -2.87 4.40 -3.89
N VAL A 166 -3.31 3.15 -4.01
CA VAL A 166 -4.70 2.77 -3.74
C VAL A 166 -5.00 2.86 -2.24
N GLY A 167 -4.14 2.29 -1.39
CA GLY A 167 -4.40 2.17 0.04
C GLY A 167 -4.30 3.48 0.83
N LEU A 168 -3.46 4.42 0.38
CA LEU A 168 -3.26 5.71 1.05
C LEU A 168 -3.83 6.89 0.26
N GLY A 169 -4.52 6.64 -0.86
CA GLY A 169 -5.11 7.70 -1.70
C GLY A 169 -4.06 8.61 -2.34
N LEU A 170 -2.93 8.06 -2.77
CA LEU A 170 -1.88 8.81 -3.46
C LEU A 170 -2.21 8.97 -4.94
N SER A 171 -1.46 9.84 -5.61
CA SER A 171 -1.47 10.01 -7.06
C SER A 171 -0.05 9.92 -7.62
N GLU A 172 0.09 9.59 -8.90
CA GLU A 172 1.40 9.69 -9.56
C GLU A 172 1.71 11.18 -9.81
N PRO A 173 2.88 11.67 -9.38
CA PRO A 173 3.27 13.05 -9.65
C PRO A 173 3.45 13.24 -11.16
N ARG A 174 3.14 14.44 -11.64
CA ARG A 174 3.36 14.81 -13.04
C ARG A 174 4.83 15.10 -13.29
N CYS A 175 5.21 15.08 -14.57
CA CYS A 175 6.27 15.91 -15.12
C CYS A 175 5.54 17.05 -15.87
#